data_AF-A0AAW0JIA4-F1
#
_entry.id   AF-A0AAW0JIA4-F1
#
_cell.length_a   1.000
_cell.length_b   1.000
_cell.length_c   1.000
_cell.angle_alpha   90.00
_cell.angle_beta   90.00
_cell.angle_gamma   90.00
#
_symmetry.space_group_name_H-M   'P 1'
#
loop_
_entity.id
_entity.type
_entity.pdbx_description
1 polymer ?
#
loop_
_entity_poly.entity_id
_entity_poly.type
_entity_poly.pdbx_seq_one_letter_code
_entity_poly.pdbx_strand_id
1 'polypeptide(L)'
;MAIYSCCNHVLHLFFHWIGTWLRKRDGYVKGSIGGISTSSAADKIWLVAQAIGDIAFAYPYSLIVIEIQDTLKSPPPENQTMKKASTIAIVVTTLFYLSCGGFGYAAFGDDTPGNLLTGFGFYEPYWLIDFANACIVLHLLGGYQVYSQPLFANVERWFADKFPSSGFVNDNYTLKLPLLPEIRLNLLRLCFRSIYVVSTTAIAMLFPYFNQVLGVLGALFFWPLSIYFPVEMYFKQMNIEAWTTKWILLRTFSMFCLLVTLFSLIGSIEGLITAKLKKS
;
A
#
# COMPACT_ATOMS: atom_id res chain seq x y z
N MET A 1 -3.19 22.04 7.33
CA MET A 1 -2.23 22.41 8.40
C MET A 1 -2.25 21.43 9.57
N ALA A 2 -3.43 20.99 10.05
CA ALA A 2 -3.56 20.00 11.12
C ALA A 2 -2.95 18.61 10.79
N ILE A 3 -3.11 18.11 9.56
CA ILE A 3 -2.55 16.82 9.13
C ILE A 3 -1.01 16.85 9.08
N TYR A 4 -0.43 17.96 8.58
CA TYR A 4 1.03 18.15 8.58
C TYR A 4 1.59 18.24 10.00
N SER A 5 0.92 18.97 10.90
CA SER A 5 1.35 19.08 12.29
C SER A 5 1.24 17.74 13.03
N CYS A 6 0.17 16.97 12.80
CA CYS A 6 -0.02 15.64 13.37
C CYS A 6 1.03 14.65 12.84
N CYS A 7 1.28 14.62 11.53
CA CYS A 7 2.27 13.74 10.92
C CYS A 7 3.69 14.06 11.41
N ASN A 8 4.05 15.35 11.52
CA ASN A 8 5.35 15.76 12.02
C ASN A 8 5.55 15.41 13.51
N HIS A 9 4.48 15.50 14.32
CA HIS A 9 4.52 15.12 15.72
C HIS A 9 4.64 13.60 15.91
N VAL A 10 3.94 12.80 15.08
CA VAL A 10 4.06 11.34 15.06
C VAL A 10 5.45 10.90 14.60
N LEU A 11 6.01 11.54 13.57
CA LEU A 11 7.39 11.30 13.12
C LEU A 11 8.39 11.59 14.26
N HIS A 12 8.26 12.75 14.89
CA HIS A 12 9.16 13.18 15.95
C HIS A 12 9.09 12.25 17.18
N LEU A 13 7.89 11.80 17.53
CA LEU A 13 7.68 10.79 18.56
C LEU A 13 8.31 9.45 18.16
N PHE A 14 8.15 9.01 16.91
CA PHE A 14 8.74 7.77 16.41
C PHE A 14 10.27 7.79 16.48
N PHE A 15 10.91 8.86 15.97
CA PHE A 15 12.36 9.02 16.00
C PHE A 15 12.90 9.17 17.43
N HIS A 16 12.20 9.91 18.29
CA HIS A 16 12.57 10.04 19.69
C HIS A 16 12.42 8.71 20.45
N TRP A 17 11.38 7.94 20.15
CA TRP A 17 11.14 6.64 20.75
C TRP A 17 12.19 5.61 20.31
N ILE A 18 12.57 5.59 19.04
CA ILE A 18 13.67 4.76 18.53
C ILE A 18 15.01 5.17 19.13
N GLY A 19 15.30 6.47 19.18
CA GLY A 19 16.55 6.98 19.74
C GLY A 19 16.68 6.66 21.23
N THR A 20 15.58 6.72 21.97
CA THR A 20 15.55 6.30 23.38
C THR A 20 15.61 4.78 23.53
N TRP A 21 15.09 4.01 22.57
CA TRP A 21 15.17 2.54 22.55
C TRP A 21 16.58 2.03 22.27
N LEU A 22 17.27 2.56 21.25
CA LEU A 22 18.68 2.27 20.97
C LEU A 22 19.59 2.62 22.15
N ARG A 23 19.22 3.65 22.93
CA ARG A 23 19.97 4.05 24.13
C ARG A 23 19.71 3.15 25.36
N LYS A 24 18.61 2.40 25.39
CA LYS A 24 18.21 1.56 26.53
C LYS A 24 18.79 0.13 26.50
N ARG A 25 19.18 -0.38 25.33
CA ARG A 25 19.90 -1.66 25.18
C ARG A 25 21.38 -1.40 24.92
N ASP A 26 22.25 -1.61 25.89
CA ASP A 26 23.73 -1.81 25.85
C ASP A 26 24.62 -1.07 24.81
N GLY A 27 24.10 -0.17 23.98
CA GLY A 27 24.80 0.55 22.92
C GLY A 27 25.11 -0.24 21.64
N TYR A 28 24.71 -1.51 21.51
CA TYR A 28 25.14 -2.35 20.38
C TYR A 28 24.10 -2.46 19.26
N VAL A 29 24.54 -2.16 18.03
CA VAL A 29 23.78 -2.37 16.79
C VAL A 29 23.78 -3.87 16.46
N LYS A 30 22.58 -4.49 16.40
CA LYS A 30 22.43 -5.91 16.07
C LYS A 30 22.50 -6.20 14.56
N GLY A 31 22.14 -5.21 13.74
CA GLY A 31 22.15 -5.33 12.29
C GLY A 31 23.57 -5.42 11.71
N SER A 32 23.79 -6.35 10.78
CA SER A 32 25.04 -6.46 10.02
C SER A 32 24.95 -5.70 8.69
N ILE A 33 26.07 -5.18 8.17
CA ILE A 33 26.14 -4.53 6.83
C ILE A 33 25.72 -5.51 5.72
N GLY A 34 25.90 -6.81 5.92
CA GLY A 34 25.52 -7.85 4.98
C GLY A 34 24.01 -8.07 4.87
N GLY A 35 23.18 -7.45 5.72
CA GLY A 35 21.76 -7.81 5.84
C GLY A 35 21.57 -9.13 6.59
N ILE A 36 20.33 -9.63 6.59
CA ILE A 36 19.94 -10.81 7.37
C ILE A 36 20.76 -12.04 6.95
N SER A 37 21.24 -12.80 7.95
CA SER A 37 21.93 -14.07 7.76
C SER A 37 20.96 -15.16 7.29
N THR A 38 21.29 -15.86 6.20
CA THR A 38 20.48 -16.95 5.65
C THR A 38 21.28 -18.24 5.52
N SER A 39 20.59 -19.38 5.51
CA SER A 39 21.18 -20.71 5.32
C SER A 39 21.86 -20.90 3.98
N SER A 40 21.34 -20.26 2.92
CA SER A 40 21.89 -20.31 1.58
C SER A 40 21.86 -18.96 0.88
N ALA A 41 22.67 -18.80 -0.17
CA ALA A 41 22.64 -17.62 -1.03
C ALA A 41 21.30 -17.51 -1.79
N ALA A 42 20.65 -18.63 -2.12
CA ALA A 42 19.36 -18.64 -2.79
C ALA A 42 18.26 -18.04 -1.91
N ASP A 43 18.20 -18.43 -0.63
CA ASP A 43 17.24 -17.89 0.33
C ASP A 43 17.37 -16.36 0.45
N LYS A 44 18.61 -15.86 0.41
CA LYS A 44 18.89 -14.43 0.44
C LYS A 44 18.36 -13.71 -0.79
N ILE A 45 18.52 -14.30 -1.98
CA ILE A 45 18.02 -13.75 -3.24
C ILE A 45 16.49 -13.67 -3.21
N TRP A 46 15.81 -14.68 -2.67
CA TRP A 46 14.35 -14.67 -2.55
C TRP A 46 13.85 -13.61 -1.57
N LEU A 47 14.53 -13.44 -0.42
CA LEU A 47 14.21 -12.35 0.51
C LEU A 47 14.43 -10.97 -0.11
N VAL A 48 15.51 -10.78 -0.88
CA VAL A 48 15.75 -9.52 -1.60
C VAL A 48 14.67 -9.27 -2.66
N ALA A 49 14.29 -10.29 -3.42
CA ALA A 49 13.22 -10.20 -4.42
C ALA A 49 11.88 -9.80 -3.78
N GLN A 50 11.53 -10.41 -2.65
CA GLN A 50 10.32 -10.07 -1.91
C GLN A 50 10.39 -8.63 -1.36
N ALA A 51 11.53 -8.23 -0.78
CA ALA A 51 11.72 -6.88 -0.26
C ALA A 51 11.58 -5.80 -1.35
N ILE A 52 12.03 -6.06 -2.59
CA ILE A 52 11.80 -5.17 -3.73
C ILE A 52 10.30 -5.00 -4.00
N GLY A 53 9.51 -6.07 -3.84
CA GLY A 53 8.07 -6.06 -4.02
C GLY A 53 7.37 -5.27 -2.91
N ASP A 54 7.80 -5.47 -1.67
CA ASP A 54 7.31 -4.71 -0.52
C ASP A 54 7.59 -3.21 -0.69
N ILE A 55 8.80 -2.85 -1.17
CA ILE A 55 9.14 -1.47 -1.53
C ILE A 55 8.24 -0.95 -2.64
N ALA A 56 8.02 -1.73 -3.71
CA ALA A 56 7.16 -1.34 -4.82
C ALA A 56 5.72 -1.10 -4.37
N PHE A 57 5.20 -1.95 -3.47
CA PHE A 57 3.89 -1.80 -2.86
C PHE A 57 3.78 -0.53 -2.02
N ALA A 58 4.86 -0.11 -1.35
CA ALA A 58 4.87 1.04 -0.45
C ALA A 58 4.69 2.41 -1.15
N TYR A 59 4.74 2.46 -2.48
CA TYR A 59 4.52 3.68 -3.27
C TYR A 59 3.34 3.56 -4.27
N PRO A 60 2.10 3.26 -3.83
CA PRO A 60 0.96 3.09 -4.72
C PRO A 60 0.29 4.44 -5.06
N TYR A 61 1.09 5.48 -5.35
CA TYR A 61 0.59 6.84 -5.53
C TYR A 61 -0.26 6.99 -6.81
N SER A 62 0.05 6.21 -7.84
CA SER A 62 -0.59 6.26 -9.16
C SER A 62 -2.10 5.96 -9.12
N LEU A 63 -2.55 5.20 -8.12
CA LEU A 63 -3.95 4.82 -7.96
C LEU A 63 -4.86 5.99 -7.58
N ILE A 64 -4.37 6.92 -6.77
CA ILE A 64 -5.20 7.97 -6.16
C ILE A 64 -4.82 9.38 -6.63
N VAL A 65 -3.65 9.55 -7.25
CA VAL A 65 -3.14 10.86 -7.65
C VAL A 65 -4.08 11.59 -8.60
N ILE A 66 -4.74 10.86 -9.52
CA ILE A 66 -5.67 11.45 -10.49
C ILE A 66 -6.94 11.92 -9.79
N GLU A 67 -7.50 11.11 -8.88
CA GLU A 67 -8.68 11.48 -8.10
C GLU A 67 -8.43 12.70 -7.22
N ILE A 68 -7.26 12.77 -6.57
CA ILE A 68 -6.89 13.96 -5.78
C ILE A 68 -6.71 15.17 -6.69
N GLN A 69 -6.02 15.01 -7.82
CA GLN A 69 -5.76 16.10 -8.75
C GLN A 69 -7.05 16.71 -9.30
N ASP A 70 -8.05 15.89 -9.60
CA ASP A 70 -9.36 16.33 -10.11
C ASP A 70 -10.16 17.17 -9.08
N THR A 71 -9.88 17.00 -7.79
CA THR A 71 -10.52 17.77 -6.71
C THR A 71 -9.82 19.08 -6.35
N LEU A 72 -8.61 19.33 -6.89
CA LEU A 72 -7.87 20.54 -6.58
C LEU A 72 -8.50 21.76 -7.26
N LYS A 73 -8.59 22.85 -6.50
CA LYS A 73 -9.09 24.13 -7.00
C LYS A 73 -7.95 24.92 -7.65
N SER A 74 -8.21 25.42 -8.85
CA SER A 74 -7.40 26.47 -9.49
C SER A 74 -7.83 27.87 -9.02
N PRO A 75 -6.92 28.87 -8.96
CA PRO A 75 -5.47 28.83 -9.23
C PRO A 75 -4.60 28.49 -7.99
N PRO A 76 -3.36 27.96 -8.15
CA PRO A 76 -2.64 27.67 -9.41
C PRO A 76 -3.05 26.32 -10.05
N PRO A 77 -2.62 26.04 -11.30
CA PRO A 77 -2.98 24.80 -12.00
C PRO A 77 -2.75 23.54 -11.16
N GLU A 78 -3.68 22.60 -11.24
CA GLU A 78 -3.74 21.42 -10.38
C GLU A 78 -2.46 20.58 -10.50
N ASN A 79 -1.88 20.51 -11.71
CA ASN A 79 -0.62 19.80 -11.96
C ASN A 79 0.59 20.39 -11.21
N GLN A 80 0.65 21.71 -11.01
CA GLN A 80 1.73 22.36 -10.27
C GLN A 80 1.61 22.08 -8.78
N THR A 81 0.40 22.22 -8.25
CA THR A 81 0.08 21.92 -6.85
C THR A 81 0.35 20.45 -6.55
N MET A 82 -0.15 19.53 -7.39
CA MET A 82 0.09 18.09 -7.22
C MET A 82 1.57 17.74 -7.36
N LYS A 83 2.29 18.30 -8.34
CA LYS A 83 3.72 18.01 -8.48
C LYS A 83 4.50 18.39 -7.22
N LYS A 84 4.23 19.56 -6.64
CA LYS A 84 4.87 19.99 -5.39
C LYS A 84 4.48 19.09 -4.22
N ALA A 85 3.19 18.81 -4.07
CA ALA A 85 2.67 17.97 -2.99
C ALA A 85 3.25 16.54 -3.07
N SER A 86 3.20 15.89 -4.23
CA SER A 86 3.74 14.56 -4.47
C SER A 86 5.26 14.48 -4.27
N THR A 87 6.00 15.51 -4.70
CA THR A 87 7.46 15.55 -4.48
C THR A 87 7.79 15.56 -2.98
N ILE A 88 7.12 16.42 -2.21
CA ILE A 88 7.29 16.47 -0.74
C ILE A 88 6.86 15.15 -0.11
N ALA A 89 5.71 14.61 -0.51
CA ALA A 89 5.18 13.36 0.03
C ALA A 89 6.14 12.19 -0.19
N ILE A 90 6.68 12.03 -1.40
CA ILE A 90 7.64 10.97 -1.73
C ILE A 90 8.92 11.14 -0.90
N VAL A 91 9.50 12.34 -0.85
CA VAL A 91 10.73 12.58 -0.07
C VAL A 91 10.54 12.25 1.40
N VAL A 92 9.47 12.75 2.02
CA VAL A 92 9.17 12.51 3.45
C VAL A 92 8.93 11.02 3.70
N THR A 93 8.15 10.36 2.83
CA THR A 93 7.83 8.94 2.95
C THR A 93 9.08 8.06 2.81
N THR A 94 9.94 8.35 1.83
CA THR A 94 11.20 7.63 1.63
C THR A 94 12.11 7.75 2.85
N LEU A 95 12.30 8.96 3.38
CA LEU A 95 13.11 9.17 4.58
C LEU A 95 12.52 8.43 5.78
N PHE A 96 11.20 8.46 5.94
CA PHE A 96 10.51 7.75 7.01
C PHE A 96 10.70 6.23 6.89
N TYR A 97 10.45 5.64 5.72
CA TYR A 97 10.61 4.20 5.51
C TYR A 97 12.05 3.72 5.66
N LEU A 98 13.03 4.47 5.12
CA LEU A 98 14.45 4.15 5.31
C LEU A 98 14.84 4.20 6.80
N SER A 99 14.29 5.15 7.54
CA SER A 99 14.53 5.26 8.99
C SER A 99 13.88 4.11 9.75
N CYS A 100 12.61 3.78 9.47
CA CYS A 100 11.91 2.66 10.09
C CYS A 100 12.63 1.33 9.83
N GLY A 101 12.99 1.07 8.57
CA GLY A 101 13.69 -0.16 8.17
C GLY A 101 15.10 -0.22 8.74
N GLY A 102 15.88 0.86 8.62
CA GLY A 102 17.24 0.93 9.12
C GLY A 102 17.33 0.80 10.64
N PHE A 103 16.51 1.53 11.38
CA PHE A 103 16.50 1.44 12.84
C PHE A 103 15.86 0.15 13.35
N GLY A 104 14.80 -0.34 12.69
CA GLY A 104 14.23 -1.65 13.01
C GLY A 104 15.27 -2.76 12.86
N TYR A 105 16.00 -2.76 11.75
CA TYR A 105 17.07 -3.73 11.53
C TYR A 105 18.27 -3.52 12.47
N ALA A 106 18.64 -2.28 12.80
CA ALA A 106 19.66 -2.02 13.82
C ALA A 106 19.26 -2.53 15.22
N ALA A 107 17.97 -2.49 15.53
CA ALA A 107 17.40 -2.89 16.82
C ALA A 107 17.21 -4.41 16.97
N PHE A 108 16.82 -5.10 15.90
CA PHE A 108 16.47 -6.53 15.93
C PHE A 108 17.48 -7.43 15.21
N GLY A 109 18.28 -6.92 14.28
CA GLY A 109 19.26 -7.69 13.52
C GLY A 109 18.60 -8.80 12.70
N ASP A 110 19.16 -10.01 12.75
CA ASP A 110 18.63 -11.18 12.04
C ASP A 110 17.22 -11.59 12.52
N ASP A 111 16.82 -11.19 13.73
CA ASP A 111 15.50 -11.46 14.30
C ASP A 111 14.43 -10.42 13.92
N THR A 112 14.70 -9.56 12.92
CA THR A 112 13.77 -8.49 12.54
C THR A 112 12.47 -9.07 11.98
N PRO A 113 11.31 -8.84 12.64
CA PRO A 113 10.04 -9.31 12.13
C PRO A 113 9.56 -8.42 10.99
N GLY A 114 8.86 -9.00 10.02
CA GLY A 114 8.31 -8.21 8.91
C GLY A 114 7.20 -7.23 9.33
N ASN A 115 6.54 -7.45 10.47
CA ASN A 115 5.80 -6.40 11.18
C ASN A 115 6.57 -6.01 12.45
N LEU A 116 7.17 -4.81 12.47
CA LEU A 116 7.96 -4.36 13.61
C LEU A 116 7.19 -4.39 14.93
N LEU A 117 5.88 -4.15 14.92
CA LEU A 117 5.05 -4.16 16.13
C LEU A 117 4.97 -5.54 16.79
N THR A 118 5.11 -6.64 16.04
CA THR A 118 5.14 -7.97 16.64
C THR A 118 6.45 -8.24 17.37
N GLY A 119 7.54 -7.60 16.95
CA GLY A 119 8.85 -7.70 17.64
C GLY A 119 8.88 -6.96 18.97
N PHE A 120 8.05 -5.94 19.13
CA PHE A 120 7.94 -5.18 20.38
C PHE A 120 6.98 -5.81 21.39
N GLY A 121 6.17 -6.82 21.01
CA GLY A 121 5.16 -7.44 21.87
C GLY A 121 5.64 -8.04 23.19
N PHE A 122 6.96 -8.16 23.39
CA PHE A 122 7.58 -8.64 24.63
C PHE A 122 8.18 -7.53 25.51
N TYR A 123 8.04 -6.26 25.12
CA TYR A 123 8.71 -5.13 25.77
C TYR A 123 7.71 -4.13 26.34
N GLU A 124 7.91 -3.75 27.60
CA GLU A 124 7.13 -2.72 28.27
C GLU A 124 7.36 -1.33 27.64
N PRO A 125 6.31 -0.50 27.43
CA PRO A 125 4.95 -0.70 27.93
C PRO A 125 3.94 -1.17 26.85
N TYR A 126 3.16 -2.19 27.19
CA TYR A 126 2.15 -2.82 26.32
C TYR A 126 1.10 -1.85 25.75
N TRP A 127 0.71 -0.81 26.51
CA TRP A 127 -0.29 0.17 26.08
C TRP A 127 0.10 0.90 24.80
N LEU A 128 1.40 1.11 24.56
CA LEU A 128 1.87 1.84 23.38
C LEU A 128 1.72 1.00 22.12
N ILE A 129 1.90 -0.32 22.24
CA ILE A 129 1.69 -1.27 21.15
C ILE A 129 0.20 -1.36 20.82
N ASP A 130 -0.66 -1.43 21.83
CA ASP A 130 -2.12 -1.43 21.65
C ASP A 130 -2.60 -0.12 20.99
N PHE A 131 -2.06 1.02 21.42
CA PHE A 131 -2.34 2.31 20.81
C PHE A 131 -1.86 2.39 19.35
N ALA A 132 -0.66 1.86 19.06
CA ALA A 132 -0.15 1.80 17.68
C ALA A 132 -1.02 0.91 16.80
N ASN A 133 -1.43 -0.26 17.29
CA ASN A 133 -2.36 -1.15 16.60
C ASN A 133 -3.72 -0.48 16.36
N ALA A 134 -4.26 0.26 17.35
CA ALA A 134 -5.49 1.02 17.18
C ALA A 134 -5.37 2.10 16.09
N CYS A 135 -4.23 2.81 16.05
CA CYS A 135 -3.93 3.77 14.99
C CYS A 135 -3.87 3.09 13.60
N ILE A 136 -3.24 1.93 13.50
CA ILE A 136 -3.19 1.14 12.26
C ILE A 136 -4.59 0.74 11.82
N VAL A 137 -5.43 0.23 12.73
CA VAL A 137 -6.82 -0.13 12.42
C VAL A 137 -7.58 1.09 11.91
N LEU A 138 -7.49 2.24 12.58
CA LEU A 138 -8.15 3.48 12.15
C LEU A 138 -7.68 3.93 10.76
N HIS A 139 -6.37 3.88 10.51
CA HIS A 139 -5.79 4.21 9.21
C HIS A 139 -6.27 3.26 8.11
N LEU A 140 -6.24 1.95 8.35
CA LEU A 140 -6.68 0.94 7.39
C LEU A 140 -8.17 1.01 7.11
N LEU A 141 -9.01 1.34 8.10
CA LEU A 141 -10.44 1.58 7.90
C LEU A 141 -10.66 2.78 6.98
N GLY A 142 -9.92 3.88 7.18
CA GLY A 142 -9.97 5.04 6.30
C GLY A 142 -9.55 4.69 4.86
N GLY A 143 -8.44 3.97 4.71
CA GLY A 143 -7.96 3.49 3.41
C GLY A 143 -8.98 2.58 2.72
N TYR A 144 -9.54 1.60 3.44
CA TYR A 144 -10.56 0.69 2.93
C TYR A 144 -11.76 1.47 2.38
N GLN A 145 -12.23 2.51 3.09
CA GLN A 145 -13.33 3.34 2.58
C GLN A 145 -12.92 4.06 1.30
N VAL A 146 -11.79 4.77 1.29
CA VAL A 146 -11.34 5.54 0.13
C VAL A 146 -11.17 4.66 -1.11
N TYR A 147 -10.54 3.48 -0.99
CA TYR A 147 -10.35 2.57 -2.12
C TYR A 147 -11.64 1.84 -2.55
N SER A 148 -12.57 1.58 -1.62
CA SER A 148 -13.82 0.88 -1.95
C SER A 148 -14.83 1.78 -2.68
N GLN A 149 -14.86 3.09 -2.42
CA GLN A 149 -15.86 3.98 -3.03
C GLN A 149 -15.81 4.01 -4.57
N PRO A 150 -14.65 4.21 -5.23
CA PRO A 150 -14.59 4.19 -6.69
C PRO A 150 -14.98 2.82 -7.27
N LEU A 151 -14.59 1.72 -6.62
CA LEU A 151 -14.99 0.37 -7.01
C LEU A 151 -16.51 0.21 -6.98
N PHE A 152 -17.14 0.63 -5.87
CA PHE A 152 -18.59 0.55 -5.69
C PHE A 152 -19.32 1.39 -6.74
N ALA A 153 -18.87 2.62 -6.98
CA ALA A 153 -19.45 3.50 -7.98
C ALA A 153 -19.34 2.92 -9.40
N ASN A 154 -18.19 2.34 -9.76
CA ASN A 154 -17.97 1.73 -11.07
C ASN A 154 -18.86 0.50 -11.29
N VAL A 155 -18.97 -0.37 -10.28
CA VAL A 155 -19.81 -1.57 -10.36
C VAL A 155 -21.29 -1.19 -10.42
N GLU A 156 -21.75 -0.26 -9.57
CA GLU A 156 -23.13 0.21 -9.56
C GLU A 156 -23.51 0.82 -10.92
N ARG A 157 -22.66 1.70 -11.47
CA ARG A 157 -22.86 2.28 -12.79
C ARG A 157 -22.93 1.22 -13.89
N TRP A 158 -22.01 0.25 -13.87
CA TRP A 158 -21.98 -0.81 -14.88
C TRP A 158 -23.26 -1.67 -14.85
N PHE A 159 -23.75 -2.02 -13.65
CA PHE A 159 -25.00 -2.76 -13.53
C PHE A 159 -26.21 -1.91 -13.94
N ALA A 160 -26.23 -0.62 -13.60
CA ALA A 160 -27.30 0.31 -14.00
C ALA A 160 -27.38 0.47 -15.53
N ASP A 161 -26.23 0.64 -16.19
CA ASP A 161 -26.14 0.78 -17.65
C ASP A 161 -26.54 -0.53 -18.36
N LYS A 162 -26.17 -1.69 -17.80
CA LYS A 162 -26.44 -3.00 -18.41
C LYS A 162 -27.86 -3.51 -18.16
N PHE A 163 -28.47 -3.18 -17.02
CA PHE A 163 -29.81 -3.63 -16.62
C PHE A 163 -30.72 -2.46 -16.21
N PRO A 164 -31.03 -1.54 -17.13
CA PRO A 164 -31.78 -0.33 -16.82
C PRO A 164 -33.22 -0.59 -16.36
N SER A 165 -33.82 -1.72 -16.74
CA SER A 165 -35.18 -2.10 -16.36
C SER A 165 -35.27 -2.95 -15.09
N SER A 166 -34.14 -3.31 -14.47
CA SER A 166 -34.14 -4.18 -13.29
C SER A 166 -34.43 -3.39 -12.01
N GLY A 167 -35.54 -3.72 -11.34
CA GLY A 167 -35.89 -3.15 -10.04
C GLY A 167 -34.87 -3.48 -8.94
N PHE A 168 -34.18 -4.63 -9.03
CA PHE A 168 -33.09 -4.98 -8.10
C PHE A 168 -31.91 -3.99 -8.15
N VAL A 169 -31.64 -3.43 -9.34
CA VAL A 169 -30.52 -2.52 -9.59
C VAL A 169 -30.91 -1.07 -9.34
N ASN A 170 -32.10 -0.65 -9.81
CA ASN A 170 -32.47 0.76 -9.85
C ASN A 170 -33.48 1.19 -8.77
N ASP A 171 -34.20 0.26 -8.13
CA ASP A 171 -35.16 0.63 -7.10
C ASP A 171 -34.46 0.99 -5.79
N ASN A 172 -34.96 2.04 -5.15
CA ASN A 172 -34.56 2.45 -3.81
C ASN A 172 -35.73 2.23 -2.85
N TYR A 173 -35.58 1.24 -1.97
CA TYR A 173 -36.53 0.91 -0.92
C TYR A 173 -36.27 1.80 0.29
N THR A 174 -37.29 2.54 0.74
CA THR A 174 -37.19 3.39 1.93
C THR A 174 -37.69 2.64 3.16
N LEU A 175 -36.78 2.36 4.10
CA LEU A 175 -37.13 1.81 5.41
C LEU A 175 -37.27 2.96 6.42
N LYS A 176 -38.49 3.14 6.92
CA LYS A 176 -38.78 4.03 8.05
C LYS A 176 -38.77 3.20 9.32
N LEU A 177 -37.68 3.29 10.09
CA LEU A 177 -37.59 2.71 11.42
C LEU A 177 -37.94 3.78 12.46
N PRO A 178 -38.73 3.46 13.50
CA PRO A 178 -39.02 4.41 14.57
C PRO A 178 -37.69 4.70 15.30
N LEU A 179 -37.28 5.99 15.33
CA LEU A 179 -36.04 6.55 15.91
C LEU A 179 -34.80 6.67 15.01
N LEU A 180 -34.84 6.27 13.73
CA LEU A 180 -33.72 6.44 12.79
C LEU A 180 -34.09 7.30 11.57
N PRO A 181 -33.13 8.02 10.97
CA PRO A 181 -33.36 8.71 9.70
C PRO A 181 -33.78 7.73 8.61
N GLU A 182 -34.55 8.21 7.62
CA GLU A 182 -35.02 7.38 6.49
C GLU A 182 -33.84 6.66 5.80
N ILE A 183 -33.82 5.32 5.87
CA ILE A 183 -32.75 4.52 5.26
C ILE A 183 -33.18 4.17 3.84
N ARG A 184 -32.49 4.72 2.84
CA ARG A 184 -32.64 4.35 1.43
C ARG A 184 -31.77 3.12 1.14
N LEU A 185 -32.39 1.96 1.00
CA LEU A 185 -31.73 0.72 0.64
C LEU A 185 -31.91 0.43 -0.85
N ASN A 186 -30.82 0.02 -1.47
CA ASN A 186 -30.84 -0.56 -2.81
C ASN A 186 -30.30 -1.99 -2.68
N LEU A 187 -31.02 -2.96 -3.22
CA LEU A 187 -30.71 -4.37 -3.00
C LEU A 187 -29.37 -4.76 -3.62
N LEU A 188 -29.05 -4.25 -4.82
CA LEU A 188 -27.73 -4.42 -5.42
C LEU A 188 -26.63 -3.88 -4.51
N ARG A 189 -26.76 -2.64 -4.02
CA ARG A 189 -25.75 -2.03 -3.13
C ARG A 189 -25.54 -2.85 -1.86
N LEU A 190 -26.62 -3.33 -1.24
CA LEU A 190 -26.53 -4.14 -0.02
C LEU A 190 -25.83 -5.48 -0.30
N CYS A 191 -26.34 -6.27 -1.26
CA CYS A 191 -25.78 -7.57 -1.59
C CYS A 191 -24.32 -7.47 -2.03
N PHE A 192 -24.00 -6.52 -2.92
CA PHE A 192 -22.65 -6.36 -3.43
C PHE A 192 -21.65 -5.98 -2.33
N ARG A 193 -21.99 -5.01 -1.47
CA ARG A 193 -21.12 -4.59 -0.36
C ARG A 193 -20.91 -5.72 0.65
N SER A 194 -21.95 -6.49 0.97
CA SER A 194 -21.83 -7.65 1.86
C SER A 194 -20.93 -8.74 1.26
N ILE A 195 -21.13 -9.11 -0.01
CA ILE A 195 -20.29 -10.10 -0.71
C ILE A 195 -18.83 -9.62 -0.79
N TYR A 196 -18.62 -8.32 -1.04
CA TYR A 196 -17.30 -7.73 -1.08
C TYR A 196 -16.57 -7.83 0.28
N VAL A 197 -17.25 -7.49 1.38
CA VAL A 197 -16.69 -7.63 2.74
C VAL A 197 -16.41 -9.09 3.09
N VAL A 198 -17.34 -10.00 2.80
CA VAL A 198 -17.16 -11.43 3.10
C VAL A 198 -16.00 -12.02 2.29
N SER A 199 -15.90 -11.69 1.00
CA SER A 199 -14.83 -12.20 0.14
C SER A 199 -13.45 -11.67 0.52
N THR A 200 -13.31 -10.37 0.79
CA THR A 200 -12.05 -9.78 1.27
C THR A 200 -11.62 -10.37 2.62
N THR A 201 -12.57 -10.60 3.53
CA THR A 201 -12.33 -11.23 4.83
C THR A 201 -11.90 -12.70 4.68
N ALA A 202 -12.54 -13.45 3.78
CA ALA A 202 -12.13 -14.83 3.48
C ALA A 202 -10.71 -14.90 2.89
N ILE A 203 -10.37 -13.98 1.97
CA ILE A 203 -9.01 -13.88 1.41
C ILE A 203 -7.98 -13.57 2.50
N ALA A 204 -8.28 -12.63 3.40
CA ALA A 204 -7.41 -12.29 4.53
C ALA A 204 -7.15 -13.48 5.46
N MET A 205 -8.17 -14.32 5.69
CA MET A 205 -8.02 -15.56 6.47
C MET A 205 -7.19 -16.63 5.74
N LEU A 206 -7.30 -16.73 4.41
CA LEU A 206 -6.58 -17.71 3.60
C LEU A 206 -5.08 -17.40 3.47
N PHE A 207 -4.70 -16.12 3.52
CA PHE A 207 -3.32 -15.66 3.35
C PHE A 207 -2.91 -14.69 4.48
N PRO A 208 -2.69 -15.19 5.72
CA PRO A 208 -2.24 -14.37 6.85
C PRO A 208 -0.72 -14.09 6.79
N TYR A 209 -0.17 -13.86 5.58
CA TYR A 209 1.26 -13.69 5.31
C TYR A 209 1.50 -12.27 4.79
N PHE A 210 1.59 -11.32 5.71
CA PHE A 210 1.57 -9.90 5.38
C PHE A 210 2.59 -9.52 4.30
N ASN A 211 3.88 -9.76 4.53
CA ASN A 211 4.95 -9.34 3.60
C ASN A 211 4.91 -10.10 2.28
N GLN A 212 4.65 -11.41 2.30
CA GLN A 212 4.59 -12.20 1.07
C GLN A 212 3.44 -11.71 0.17
N VAL A 213 2.27 -11.41 0.74
CA VAL A 213 1.13 -10.87 0.00
C VAL A 213 1.42 -9.46 -0.51
N LEU A 214 2.04 -8.59 0.31
CA LEU A 214 2.43 -7.25 -0.12
C LEU A 214 3.43 -7.28 -1.27
N GLY A 215 4.45 -8.12 -1.19
CA GLY A 215 5.43 -8.33 -2.25
C GLY A 215 4.80 -8.75 -3.58
N VAL A 216 3.86 -9.71 -3.54
CA VAL A 216 3.09 -10.13 -4.72
C VAL A 216 2.26 -8.97 -5.29
N LEU A 217 1.47 -8.28 -4.47
CA LEU A 217 0.62 -7.18 -4.93
C LEU A 217 1.45 -6.01 -5.47
N GLY A 218 2.55 -5.67 -4.80
CA GLY A 218 3.50 -4.65 -5.23
C GLY A 218 4.08 -4.97 -6.60
N ALA A 219 4.58 -6.18 -6.79
CA ALA A 219 5.14 -6.63 -8.05
C ALA A 219 4.08 -6.63 -9.19
N LEU A 220 2.85 -7.08 -8.90
CA LEU A 220 1.77 -7.13 -9.88
C LEU A 220 1.29 -5.75 -10.31
N PHE A 221 1.15 -4.79 -9.39
CA PHE A 221 0.55 -3.49 -9.71
C PHE A 221 1.58 -2.44 -10.12
N PHE A 222 2.81 -2.51 -9.64
CA PHE A 222 3.81 -1.46 -9.85
C PHE A 222 4.12 -1.23 -11.33
N TRP A 223 4.47 -2.28 -12.07
CA TRP A 223 4.81 -2.11 -13.49
C TRP A 223 3.62 -1.64 -14.33
N PRO A 224 2.46 -2.31 -14.35
CA PRO A 224 1.38 -1.90 -15.24
C PRO A 224 0.81 -0.52 -14.88
N LEU A 225 0.66 -0.20 -13.59
CA LEU A 225 -0.05 1.02 -13.17
C LEU A 225 0.86 2.22 -12.94
N SER A 226 2.07 2.02 -12.39
CA SER A 226 2.97 3.13 -12.07
C SER A 226 3.99 3.42 -13.16
N ILE A 227 4.26 2.47 -14.06
CA ILE A 227 5.30 2.61 -15.08
C ILE A 227 4.71 2.54 -16.50
N TYR A 228 4.17 1.38 -16.89
CA TYR A 228 3.72 1.14 -18.27
C TYR A 228 2.60 2.09 -18.68
N PHE A 229 1.51 2.16 -17.91
CA PHE A 229 0.36 2.97 -18.27
C PHE A 229 0.70 4.48 -18.37
N PRO A 230 1.40 5.11 -17.40
CA PRO A 230 1.81 6.51 -17.54
C PRO A 230 2.78 6.76 -18.71
N VAL A 231 3.70 5.84 -18.99
CA VAL A 231 4.63 5.96 -20.13
C VAL A 231 3.89 5.91 -21.46
N GLU A 232 2.94 4.99 -21.63
CA GLU A 232 2.10 4.90 -22.83
C GLU A 232 1.20 6.12 -23.00
N MET A 233 0.61 6.60 -21.90
CA MET A 233 -0.18 7.83 -21.90
C MET A 233 0.68 9.03 -22.34
N TYR A 234 1.91 9.14 -21.83
CA TYR A 234 2.85 10.19 -22.20
C TYR A 234 3.22 10.14 -23.69
N PHE A 235 3.51 8.95 -24.23
CA PHE A 235 3.80 8.79 -25.66
C PHE A 235 2.63 9.22 -26.54
N LYS A 236 1.40 8.81 -26.19
CA LYS A 236 0.20 9.19 -26.95
C LYS A 236 -0.11 10.68 -26.85
N GLN A 237 -0.01 11.27 -25.65
CA GLN A 237 -0.38 12.66 -25.43
C GLN A 237 0.63 13.63 -26.05
N MET A 238 1.92 13.28 -26.03
CA MET A 238 2.99 14.12 -26.57
C MET A 238 3.37 13.77 -28.02
N ASN A 239 2.70 12.80 -28.65
CA ASN A 239 3.01 12.29 -29.99
C ASN A 239 4.50 12.01 -30.19
N ILE A 240 5.12 11.30 -29.24
CA ILE A 240 6.55 10.99 -29.30
C ILE A 240 6.80 9.97 -30.41
N GLU A 241 7.58 10.38 -31.42
CA GLU A 241 7.98 9.49 -32.51
C GLU A 241 8.82 8.32 -32.01
N ALA A 242 8.60 7.16 -32.62
CA ALA A 242 9.38 5.95 -32.36
C ALA A 242 10.86 6.19 -32.65
N TRP A 243 11.74 5.53 -31.90
CA TRP A 243 13.20 5.61 -32.04
C TRP A 243 13.85 6.96 -31.71
N THR A 244 13.09 7.94 -31.24
CA THR A 244 13.68 9.13 -30.62
C THR A 244 14.40 8.76 -29.32
N THR A 245 15.41 9.55 -28.91
CA THR A 245 16.16 9.30 -27.66
C THR A 245 15.24 9.19 -26.44
N LYS A 246 14.21 10.04 -26.36
CA LYS A 246 13.20 10.02 -25.28
C LYS A 246 12.39 8.72 -25.31
N TRP A 247 11.98 8.27 -26.50
CA TRP A 247 11.26 7.02 -26.67
C TRP A 247 12.10 5.82 -26.21
N ILE A 248 13.35 5.73 -26.67
CA ILE A 248 14.26 4.64 -26.32
C ILE A 248 14.52 4.61 -24.82
N LEU A 249 14.78 5.78 -24.21
CA LEU A 249 15.02 5.90 -22.77
C LEU A 249 13.82 5.42 -21.94
N LEU A 250 12.62 5.93 -22.22
CA LEU A 250 11.40 5.59 -21.47
C LEU A 250 10.97 4.13 -21.70
N ARG A 251 11.14 3.62 -22.92
CA ARG A 251 10.86 2.21 -23.26
C ARG A 251 11.83 1.28 -22.54
N THR A 252 13.13 1.59 -22.55
CA THR A 252 14.16 0.81 -21.84
C THR A 252 13.93 0.81 -20.34
N PHE A 253 13.61 1.98 -19.75
CA PHE A 253 13.24 2.08 -18.34
C PHE A 253 12.02 1.22 -17.99
N SER A 254 10.96 1.27 -18.80
CA SER A 254 9.77 0.45 -18.60
C SER A 254 10.07 -1.05 -18.66
N MET A 255 10.88 -1.49 -19.63
CA MET A 255 11.29 -2.90 -19.75
C MET A 255 12.18 -3.34 -18.58
N PHE A 256 13.08 -2.48 -18.10
CA PHE A 256 13.88 -2.76 -16.92
C PHE A 256 13.00 -2.93 -15.67
N CYS A 257 12.04 -2.03 -15.44
CA CYS A 257 11.07 -2.17 -14.36
C CYS A 257 10.21 -3.44 -14.48
N LEU A 258 9.88 -3.86 -15.70
CA LEU A 258 9.19 -5.14 -15.92
C LEU A 258 10.02 -6.32 -15.41
N LEU A 259 11.31 -6.36 -15.77
CA LEU A 259 12.19 -7.45 -15.32
C LEU A 259 12.35 -7.46 -13.79
N VAL A 260 12.52 -6.29 -13.17
CA VAL A 260 12.62 -6.16 -11.71
C VAL A 260 11.33 -6.61 -11.02
N THR A 261 10.17 -6.23 -11.55
CA THR A 261 8.88 -6.67 -10.97
C THR A 261 8.62 -8.15 -11.19
N LEU A 262 9.00 -8.73 -12.33
CA LEU A 262 8.93 -10.18 -12.54
C LEU A 262 9.82 -10.94 -11.55
N PHE A 263 11.05 -10.49 -11.35
CA PHE A 263 11.95 -11.05 -10.34
C PHE A 263 11.34 -10.99 -8.94
N SER A 264 10.78 -9.83 -8.58
CA SER A 264 10.11 -9.64 -7.29
C SER A 264 8.87 -10.51 -7.12
N LEU A 265 8.07 -10.67 -8.18
CA LEU A 265 6.88 -11.51 -8.17
C LEU A 265 7.25 -12.97 -7.89
N ILE A 266 8.26 -13.49 -8.58
CA ILE A 266 8.74 -14.87 -8.39
C ILE A 266 9.21 -15.08 -6.95
N GLY A 267 10.04 -14.17 -6.41
CA GLY A 267 10.51 -14.27 -5.03
C GLY A 267 9.39 -14.18 -4.00
N SER A 268 8.40 -13.31 -4.22
CA SER A 268 7.26 -13.18 -3.30
C SER A 268 6.33 -14.40 -3.34
N ILE A 269 6.15 -15.02 -4.51
CA ILE A 269 5.40 -16.27 -4.66
C ILE A 269 6.14 -17.44 -3.98
N GLU A 270 7.46 -17.55 -4.17
CA GLU A 270 8.29 -18.54 -3.48
C GLU A 270 8.14 -18.39 -1.97
N GLY A 271 8.29 -17.16 -1.44
CA GLY A 271 8.10 -16.88 -0.03
C GLY A 271 6.70 -17.26 0.49
N LEU A 272 5.66 -17.02 -0.32
CA LEU A 272 4.28 -17.38 0.02
C LEU A 272 4.08 -18.90 0.08
N ILE A 273 4.63 -19.65 -0.89
CA ILE A 273 4.53 -21.11 -0.97
C ILE A 273 5.30 -21.73 0.21
N THR A 274 6.52 -21.29 0.44
CA THR A 274 7.36 -21.79 1.54
C THR A 274 6.73 -21.52 2.91
N ALA A 275 6.11 -20.34 3.11
CA ALA A 275 5.39 -20.02 4.34
C ALA A 275 4.08 -20.82 4.52
N LYS A 276 3.40 -21.18 3.42
CA LYS A 276 2.25 -22.10 3.43
C LYS A 276 2.66 -23.51 3.83
N LEU A 277 3.71 -24.04 3.20
CA LEU A 277 4.19 -25.40 3.42
C LEU A 277 4.73 -25.61 4.84
N LYS A 278 5.42 -24.63 5.42
CA LYS A 278 5.94 -24.72 6.79
C LYS A 278 4.85 -24.74 7.88
N LYS A 279 3.61 -24.35 7.54
CA LYS A 279 2.46 -24.33 8.45
C LYS A 279 1.56 -25.57 8.31
N SER A 280 1.69 -26.33 7.21
CA SER A 280 0.96 -27.59 6.98
C SER A 280 1.70 -28.78 7.58
#